data_AF-A0A1H8PX77-F1
#
_entry.id   AF-A0A1H8PX77-F1
#
_cell.length_a   1.000
_cell.length_b   1.000
_cell.length_c   1.000
_cell.angle_alpha   90.00
_cell.angle_beta   90.00
_cell.angle_gamma   90.00
#
_symmetry.space_group_name_H-M   'P 1'
#
loop_
_entity.id
_entity.type
_entity.pdbx_description
1 polymer ?
#
loop_
_entity_poly.entity_id
_entity_poly.type
_entity_poly.pdbx_seq_one_letter_code
_entity_poly.pdbx_strand_id
1 'polypeptide(L)'
;MEDNGINPSAAPSGSGCVECEESGGWWFHLRRCAECGHVGCCDDSPSQHAQNHWRTTGHRVMQSFEPGESWFWDYLTQRSVHGPVLAPPQSHPVTQPVPGPAGRVPADWEFKLHA
;
A
#
# COMPACT_ATOMS: atom_id res chain seq x y z
N MET A 1 1.85 26.56 -0.02
CA MET A 1 2.07 25.26 0.68
C MET A 1 2.62 24.34 -0.37
N GLU A 2 3.82 23.82 -0.18
CA GLU A 2 4.40 22.84 -1.08
C GLU A 2 3.48 21.63 -1.09
N ASP A 3 2.84 21.40 -2.23
CA ASP A 3 2.05 20.20 -2.47
C ASP A 3 3.04 19.03 -2.57
N ASN A 4 3.38 18.44 -1.42
CA ASN A 4 4.37 17.38 -1.34
C ASN A 4 3.79 15.99 -1.70
N GLY A 5 2.61 15.94 -2.31
CA GLY A 5 1.86 14.71 -2.59
C GLY A 5 1.34 14.00 -1.33
N ILE A 6 1.02 14.77 -0.27
CA ILE A 6 0.49 14.25 1.00
C ILE A 6 -0.75 15.05 1.40
N ASN A 7 -1.87 14.36 1.52
CA ASN A 7 -3.15 14.85 2.02
C ASN A 7 -3.52 14.10 3.32
N PRO A 8 -3.34 14.72 4.50
CA PRO A 8 -3.63 14.08 5.78
C PRO A 8 -5.09 13.65 5.95
N SER A 9 -6.02 14.23 5.19
CA SER A 9 -7.45 13.93 5.29
C SER A 9 -7.91 12.79 4.37
N ALA A 10 -7.06 12.26 3.49
CA ALA A 10 -7.43 11.25 2.53
C ALA A 10 -7.58 9.87 3.18
N ALA A 11 -8.79 9.46 3.57
CA ALA A 11 -9.09 8.16 4.20
C ALA A 11 -8.70 6.96 3.31
N PRO A 12 -8.33 5.79 3.89
CA PRO A 12 -7.98 4.64 3.07
C PRO A 12 -9.20 4.11 2.31
N SER A 13 -8.98 3.70 1.07
CA SER A 13 -10.00 3.10 0.19
C SER A 13 -10.57 1.77 0.70
N GLY A 14 -9.89 1.12 1.66
CA GLY A 14 -10.32 -0.12 2.28
C GLY A 14 -9.27 -0.71 3.21
N SER A 15 -9.47 -1.95 3.63
CA SER A 15 -8.54 -2.72 4.47
C SER A 15 -7.50 -3.53 3.70
N GLY A 16 -7.67 -3.68 2.38
CA GLY A 16 -6.86 -4.52 1.50
C GLY A 16 -6.54 -3.82 0.20
N CYS A 17 -5.76 -4.48 -0.66
CA CYS A 17 -5.47 -3.96 -1.99
C CYS A 17 -6.74 -4.05 -2.85
N VAL A 18 -7.21 -2.89 -3.34
CA VAL A 18 -8.47 -2.75 -4.09
C VAL A 18 -8.52 -3.73 -5.26
N GLU A 19 -7.48 -3.75 -6.07
CA GLU A 19 -7.45 -4.52 -7.31
C GLU A 19 -7.24 -6.02 -7.05
N CYS A 20 -6.51 -6.41 -5.99
CA CYS A 20 -6.40 -7.81 -5.60
C CYS A 20 -7.72 -8.35 -5.03
N GLU A 21 -8.50 -7.51 -4.34
CA GLU A 21 -9.85 -7.87 -3.90
C GLU A 21 -10.77 -8.10 -5.10
N GLU A 22 -10.78 -7.18 -6.07
CA GLU A 22 -11.60 -7.26 -7.27
C GLU A 22 -11.25 -8.45 -8.19
N SER A 23 -9.96 -8.75 -8.34
CA SER A 23 -9.48 -9.82 -9.23
C SER A 23 -9.38 -11.20 -8.59
N GLY A 24 -9.63 -11.31 -7.28
CA GLY A 24 -9.40 -12.56 -6.54
C GLY A 24 -7.91 -12.89 -6.32
N GLY A 25 -7.02 -11.89 -6.43
CA GLY A 25 -5.59 -12.01 -6.19
C GLY A 25 -5.21 -12.02 -4.70
N TRP A 26 -3.90 -11.90 -4.44
CA TRP A 26 -3.29 -11.83 -3.11
C TRP A 26 -2.11 -10.85 -3.11
N TRP A 27 -1.64 -10.45 -1.93
CA TRP A 27 -0.57 -9.48 -1.72
C TRP A 27 0.35 -9.89 -0.57
N PHE A 28 1.58 -9.37 -0.58
CA PHE A 28 2.51 -9.49 0.54
C PHE A 28 2.23 -8.39 1.58
N HIS A 29 2.66 -7.16 1.32
CA HIS A 29 2.37 -5.99 2.15
C HIS A 29 1.50 -4.97 1.42
N LEU A 30 0.87 -4.09 2.18
CA LEU A 30 0.00 -3.02 1.71
C LEU A 30 0.65 -1.64 1.85
N ARG A 31 0.38 -0.81 0.84
CA ARG A 31 0.79 0.58 0.73
C ARG A 31 -0.46 1.43 0.55
N ARG A 32 -0.51 2.57 1.22
CA ARG A 32 -1.58 3.55 1.10
C ARG A 32 -1.04 4.84 0.47
N CYS A 33 -1.69 5.31 -0.58
CA CYS A 33 -1.39 6.61 -1.17
C CYS A 33 -1.66 7.72 -0.15
N ALA A 34 -0.63 8.52 0.12
CA ALA A 34 -0.73 9.62 1.06
C ALA A 34 -1.59 10.78 0.52
N GLU A 35 -1.84 10.83 -0.80
CA GLU A 35 -2.57 11.91 -1.47
C GLU A 35 -4.08 11.61 -1.62
N CYS A 36 -4.44 10.38 -2.01
CA CYS A 36 -5.83 10.00 -2.27
C CYS A 36 -6.36 8.83 -1.43
N GLY A 37 -5.50 8.17 -0.64
CA GLY A 37 -5.91 7.05 0.21
C GLY A 37 -6.09 5.70 -0.50
N HIS A 38 -5.74 5.60 -1.78
CA HIS A 38 -5.75 4.31 -2.49
C HIS A 38 -4.86 3.28 -1.79
N VAL A 39 -5.37 2.08 -1.54
CA VAL A 39 -4.62 0.99 -0.90
C VAL A 39 -4.28 -0.03 -1.97
N GLY A 40 -2.97 -0.22 -2.21
CA GLY A 40 -2.42 -1.13 -3.19
C GLY A 40 -1.38 -2.06 -2.57
N CYS A 41 -1.12 -3.20 -3.20
CA CYS A 41 -0.06 -4.12 -2.79
C CYS A 41 1.33 -3.56 -3.14
N CYS A 42 2.33 -3.86 -2.30
CA CYS A 42 3.70 -3.37 -2.44
C CYS A 42 4.39 -3.88 -3.72
N ASP A 43 5.54 -3.30 -4.03
CA ASP A 43 6.38 -3.64 -5.19
C ASP A 43 6.88 -5.10 -5.18
N ASP A 44 7.03 -5.71 -4.01
CA ASP A 44 7.42 -7.13 -3.90
C ASP A 44 6.22 -8.07 -4.15
N SER A 45 4.99 -7.57 -4.06
CA SER A 45 3.79 -8.37 -4.31
C SER A 45 3.62 -8.67 -5.80
N PRO A 46 3.06 -9.82 -6.19
CA PRO A 46 2.99 -10.23 -7.59
C PRO A 46 2.41 -9.19 -8.56
N SER A 47 1.41 -8.43 -8.12
CA SER A 47 0.68 -7.46 -8.95
C SER A 47 1.18 -6.01 -8.87
N GLN A 48 2.00 -5.65 -7.87
CA GLN A 48 2.63 -4.32 -7.74
C GLN A 48 1.67 -3.12 -7.85
N HIS A 49 0.47 -3.21 -7.30
CA HIS A 49 -0.59 -2.20 -7.52
C HIS A 49 -0.23 -0.81 -6.98
N ALA A 50 0.56 -0.69 -5.91
CA ALA A 50 1.00 0.62 -5.42
C ALA A 50 1.93 1.34 -6.41
N GLN A 51 2.84 0.61 -7.05
CA GLN A 51 3.71 1.14 -8.10
C GLN A 51 2.91 1.56 -9.33
N ASN A 52 1.98 0.70 -9.77
CA ASN A 52 1.11 1.00 -10.91
C ASN A 52 0.19 2.20 -10.65
N HIS A 53 -0.32 2.34 -9.43
CA HIS A 53 -1.07 3.50 -9.00
C HIS A 53 -0.26 4.79 -9.16
N TRP A 54 0.97 4.82 -8.64
CA TRP A 54 1.86 5.96 -8.83
C TRP A 54 2.10 6.26 -10.31
N ARG A 55 2.45 5.26 -11.11
CA ARG A 55 2.71 5.44 -12.55
C ARG A 55 1.51 5.99 -13.32
N THR A 56 0.31 5.66 -12.88
CA THR A 56 -0.94 6.06 -13.54
C THR A 56 -1.41 7.45 -13.11
N THR A 57 -1.27 7.77 -11.83
CA THR A 57 -1.84 8.99 -11.22
C THR A 57 -0.82 10.11 -11.01
N GLY A 58 0.46 9.78 -10.91
CA GLY A 58 1.51 10.67 -10.47
C GLY A 58 1.65 10.79 -8.94
N HIS A 59 0.78 10.15 -8.14
CA HIS A 59 0.86 10.22 -6.68
C HIS A 59 2.07 9.44 -6.18
N ARG A 60 3.14 10.15 -5.86
CA ARG A 60 4.46 9.56 -5.61
C ARG A 60 4.67 9.04 -4.18
N VAL A 61 3.92 9.55 -3.21
CA VAL A 61 4.14 9.24 -1.78
C VAL A 61 3.14 8.19 -1.29
N MET A 62 3.67 7.08 -0.78
CA MET A 62 2.89 6.00 -0.17
C MET A 62 3.32 5.79 1.29
N GLN A 63 2.36 5.68 2.20
CA GLN A 63 2.59 5.19 3.56
C GLN A 63 2.56 3.66 3.57
N SER A 64 3.35 3.01 4.42
CA SER A 64 3.06 1.62 4.81
C SER A 64 1.67 1.55 5.44
N PHE A 65 0.92 0.50 5.09
CA PHE A 65 -0.41 0.24 5.65
C PHE A 65 -0.41 -1.04 6.50
N GLU A 66 0.76 -1.43 7.00
CA GLU A 66 0.97 -2.57 7.89
C GLU A 66 0.84 -2.15 9.37
N PRO A 67 0.34 -3.02 10.27
CA PRO A 67 0.25 -2.73 11.69
C PRO A 67 1.60 -2.37 12.31
N GLY A 68 1.63 -1.24 13.04
CA GLY A 68 2.83 -0.77 13.74
C GLY A 68 3.81 0.02 12.89
N GLU A 69 3.52 0.19 11.60
CA GLU A 69 4.36 0.95 10.67
C GLU A 69 3.76 2.32 10.33
N SER A 70 4.59 3.35 10.22
CA SER A 70 4.15 4.72 9.92
C SER A 70 5.06 5.47 8.95
N TRP A 71 5.94 4.75 8.27
CA TRP A 71 6.92 5.32 7.35
C TRP A 71 6.31 5.55 5.98
N PHE A 72 6.87 6.51 5.25
CA PHE A 72 6.45 6.87 3.90
C PHE A 72 7.59 6.60 2.92
N TRP A 73 7.21 6.23 1.70
CA TRP A 73 8.09 6.02 0.57
C TRP A 73 7.72 6.98 -0.55
N ASP A 74 8.69 7.74 -1.04
CA ASP A 74 8.54 8.53 -2.25
C ASP A 74 9.14 7.75 -3.43
N TYR A 75 8.25 7.31 -4.31
CA TYR A 75 8.60 6.55 -5.50
C TYR A 75 9.45 7.33 -6.50
N LEU A 76 9.30 8.65 -6.59
CA LEU A 76 10.08 9.47 -7.51
C LEU A 76 11.54 9.53 -7.09
N THR A 77 11.79 9.74 -5.80
CA THR A 77 13.14 9.87 -5.25
C THR A 77 13.74 8.55 -4.78
N GLN A 78 12.93 7.49 -4.74
CA GLN A 78 13.27 6.17 -4.20
C GLN A 78 13.85 6.25 -2.79
N ARG A 79 13.20 7.04 -1.92
CA ARG A 79 13.66 7.28 -0.55
C ARG A 79 12.50 7.28 0.43
N SER A 80 12.82 6.93 1.66
CA SER A 80 11.92 7.15 2.78
C SER A 80 11.79 8.64 3.05
N VAL A 81 10.56 9.09 3.27
CA VAL A 81 10.25 10.48 3.62
C VAL A 81 9.44 10.53 4.91
N HIS A 82 9.43 11.69 5.56
CA HIS A 82 8.56 11.92 6.71
C HIS A 82 7.23 12.52 6.26
N GLY A 83 6.16 12.11 6.92
CA GLY A 83 4.81 12.61 6.68
C GLY A 83 4.03 12.79 7.99
N PRO A 84 2.95 13.59 7.98
CA PRO A 84 2.01 13.70 9.08
C PRO A 84 1.22 12.40 9.25
N VAL A 85 0.51 12.29 10.38
CA VAL A 85 -0.48 11.22 10.58
C VAL A 85 -1.62 11.41 9.57
N LEU A 86 -1.94 10.36 8.80
CA LEU A 86 -3.05 10.38 7.85
C LEU A 86 -4.39 10.12 8.54
N ALA A 87 -5.51 10.24 7.84
CA ALA A 87 -6.83 9.90 8.37
C ALA A 87 -6.91 8.42 8.76
N PRO A 88 -7.62 8.04 9.85
CA PRO A 88 -7.74 6.65 10.26
C PRO A 88 -8.56 5.80 9.25
N PRO A 89 -8.42 4.46 9.29
CA PRO A 89 -7.39 3.70 10.03
C PRO A 89 -5.97 3.91 9.48
N GLN A 90 -4.95 3.65 10.30
CA GLN A 90 -3.53 3.78 9.90
C GLN A 90 -2.95 2.51 9.25
N SER A 91 -3.59 1.36 9.46
CA SER A 91 -3.14 0.07 8.93
C SER A 91 -4.34 -0.81 8.58
N HIS A 92 -4.08 -1.91 7.89
CA HIS A 92 -5.04 -3.00 7.79
C HIS A 92 -5.35 -3.62 9.16
N PRO A 93 -6.48 -4.34 9.32
CA PRO A 93 -6.82 -5.03 10.57
C PRO A 93 -5.74 -6.02 10.98
N VAL A 94 -5.43 -6.07 12.29
CA VAL A 94 -4.45 -7.02 12.85
C VAL A 94 -4.84 -8.49 12.70
N THR A 95 -6.11 -8.76 12.40
CA THR A 95 -6.62 -10.11 12.12
C THR A 95 -6.36 -10.56 10.68
N GLN A 96 -5.97 -9.66 9.78
CA GLN A 96 -5.57 -9.99 8.42
C GLN A 96 -4.11 -10.48 8.42
N PRO A 97 -3.81 -11.64 7.80
CA PRO A 97 -2.44 -12.13 7.71
C PRO A 97 -1.61 -11.34 6.69
N VAL A 98 -0.29 -11.54 6.79
CA VAL A 98 0.72 -11.00 5.88
C VAL A 98 1.62 -12.19 5.49
N PRO A 99 1.63 -12.65 4.23
CA PRO A 99 0.81 -12.19 3.09
C PRO A 99 -0.70 -12.35 3.32
N GLY A 100 -1.50 -11.58 2.59
CA GLY A 100 -2.96 -11.59 2.64
C GLY A 100 -3.61 -11.65 1.25
N PRO A 101 -4.93 -11.78 1.19
CA PRO A 101 -5.84 -12.04 2.29
C PRO A 101 -5.90 -13.54 2.64
N ALA A 102 -6.40 -13.86 3.83
CA ALA A 102 -6.49 -15.23 4.33
C ALA A 102 -7.22 -16.15 3.32
N GLY A 103 -6.66 -17.34 3.09
CA GLY A 103 -7.23 -18.35 2.18
C GLY A 103 -6.93 -18.18 0.70
N ARG A 104 -6.33 -17.05 0.28
CA ARG A 104 -5.91 -16.82 -1.13
C ARG A 104 -4.40 -16.92 -1.35
N VAL A 105 -3.61 -16.89 -0.28
CA VAL A 105 -2.16 -17.00 -0.35
C VAL A 105 -1.76 -18.45 -0.69
N PRO A 106 -1.02 -18.69 -1.79
CA PRO A 106 -0.60 -20.03 -2.16
C PRO A 106 0.55 -20.54 -1.28
N ALA A 107 0.73 -21.87 -1.18
CA ALA A 107 1.76 -22.45 -0.32
C ALA A 107 3.20 -22.08 -0.75
N ASP A 108 3.40 -21.81 -2.04
CA ASP A 108 4.68 -21.44 -2.66
C ASP A 108 4.83 -19.92 -2.83
N TRP A 109 4.17 -19.10 -2.01
CA TRP A 109 4.10 -17.64 -2.18
C TRP A 109 5.47 -16.95 -2.19
N GLU A 110 6.44 -17.43 -1.41
CA GLU A 110 7.78 -16.85 -1.32
C GLU A 110 8.48 -16.81 -2.68
N PHE A 111 8.26 -17.84 -3.51
CA PHE A 111 8.83 -17.92 -4.86
C PHE A 111 8.09 -17.06 -5.90
N LYS A 112 7.02 -16.37 -5.50
CA LYS A 112 6.19 -15.52 -6.37
C LYS A 112 6.35 -14.03 -6.10
N LEU A 113 7.18 -13.67 -5.11
CA LEU A 113 7.50 -12.27 -4.85
C LEU A 113 8.49 -11.75 -5.88
N HIS A 114 8.39 -10.45 -6.17
CA HIS A 114 9.40 -9.73 -6.93
C HIS A 114 10.58 -9.38 -6.01
N ALA A 115 11.75 -9.17 -6.61
CA ALA A 115 13.02 -8.87 -5.94
C ALA A 115 13.51 -7.46 -6.28
#